data_AF-A0A382G2M9-F1
#
_entry.id   AF-A0A382G2M9-F1
#
_cell.length_a   1.000
_cell.length_b   1.000
_cell.length_c   1.000
_cell.angle_alpha   90.00
_cell.angle_beta   90.00
_cell.angle_gamma   90.00
#
_symmetry.space_group_name_H-M   'P 1'
#
loop_
_entity.id
_entity.type
_entity.pdbx_description
1 polymer ?
#
loop_
_entity_poly.entity_id
_entity_poly.type
_entity_poly.pdbx_seq_one_letter_code
_entity_poly.pdbx_strand_id
1 'polypeptide(L)'
;VAFEVVEVSFRSGLARAVSHLFDFFQLRSESLLRVGEFEGDCQLVVSAGSRTYYANKVLAAKLGVRSVAVLAPRGYRWDYDCLVIPEYDSAKPLPQVVTTPVNLSYLD
;
A
#
# COMPACT_ATOMS: atom_id res chain seq x y z
N VAL A 1 -10.99 -16.79 -6.16
CA VAL A 1 -10.67 -15.34 -6.03
C VAL A 1 -9.60 -15.05 -7.06
N ALA A 2 -9.87 -14.15 -8.00
CA ALA A 2 -8.88 -13.72 -9.00
C ALA A 2 -8.13 -12.50 -8.47
N PHE A 3 -6.84 -12.39 -8.80
CA PHE A 3 -6.02 -11.23 -8.51
C PHE A 3 -5.12 -10.94 -9.71
N GLU A 4 -4.71 -9.69 -9.83
CA GLU A 4 -3.76 -9.21 -10.83
C GLU A 4 -2.59 -8.56 -10.10
N VAL A 5 -1.36 -8.85 -10.52
CA VAL A 5 -0.15 -8.24 -9.97
C VAL A 5 0.25 -7.06 -10.84
N VAL A 6 0.11 -5.86 -10.30
CA VAL A 6 0.47 -4.62 -10.99
C VAL A 6 1.80 -4.09 -10.49
N GLU A 7 2.80 -4.00 -11.37
CA GLU A 7 4.08 -3.43 -11.01
C GLU A 7 3.95 -1.91 -10.77
N VAL A 8 4.50 -1.44 -9.65
CA VAL A 8 4.53 -0.02 -9.30
C VAL A 8 5.92 0.39 -8.85
N SER A 9 6.36 1.57 -9.29
CA SER A 9 7.64 2.14 -8.87
C SER A 9 7.56 3.66 -8.76
N PHE A 10 8.45 4.25 -7.96
CA PHE A 10 8.62 5.70 -7.93
C PHE A 10 9.40 6.15 -9.16
N ARG A 11 9.03 7.28 -9.76
CA ARG A 11 9.72 7.84 -10.92
C ARG A 11 11.19 8.20 -10.64
N SER A 12 11.51 8.52 -9.38
CA SER A 12 12.87 8.84 -8.92
C SER A 12 12.99 8.68 -7.40
N GLY A 13 14.22 8.74 -6.88
CA GLY A 13 14.46 8.77 -5.43
C GLY A 13 13.86 10.00 -4.75
N LEU A 14 13.87 11.16 -5.42
CA LEU A 14 13.22 12.37 -4.92
C LEU A 14 11.70 12.21 -4.87
N ALA A 15 11.08 11.59 -5.89
CA ALA A 15 9.64 11.31 -5.88
C ALA A 15 9.23 10.45 -4.68
N ARG A 16 10.08 9.49 -4.29
CA ARG A 16 9.90 8.70 -3.07
C ARG A 16 10.04 9.56 -1.80
N ALA A 17 10.99 10.49 -1.74
CA ALA A 17 11.09 11.38 -0.58
C ALA A 17 9.83 12.27 -0.45
N VAL A 18 9.37 12.83 -1.57
CA VAL A 18 8.16 13.65 -1.66
C VAL A 18 6.91 12.85 -1.29
N SER A 19 6.83 11.56 -1.61
CA SER A 19 5.66 10.75 -1.25
C SER A 19 5.44 10.63 0.26
N HIS A 20 6.49 10.64 1.08
CA HIS A 20 6.35 10.68 2.53
C HIS A 20 5.72 12.01 3.01
N LEU A 21 6.11 13.13 2.40
CA LEU A 21 5.53 14.44 2.70
C LEU A 21 4.06 14.50 2.25
N PHE A 22 3.77 14.02 1.05
CA PHE A 22 2.41 13.96 0.53
C PHE A 22 1.53 13.07 1.40
N ASP A 23 2.03 11.90 1.77
CA ASP A 23 1.30 11.01 2.69
C ASP A 23 1.03 11.68 4.02
N PHE A 24 2.01 12.36 4.62
CA PHE A 24 1.82 13.12 5.86
C PHE A 24 0.64 14.10 5.77
N PHE A 25 0.54 14.85 4.66
CA PHE A 25 -0.57 15.75 4.34
C PHE A 25 -1.81 15.09 3.71
N GLN A 26 -1.82 13.76 3.59
CA GLN A 26 -2.89 12.97 2.95
C GLN A 26 -3.12 13.27 1.46
N LEU A 27 -2.15 13.87 0.79
CA LEU A 27 -2.19 14.15 -0.63
C LEU A 27 -1.91 12.87 -1.43
N ARG A 28 -2.76 12.57 -2.40
CA ARG A 28 -2.64 11.41 -3.28
C ARG A 28 -2.24 11.88 -4.68
N SER A 29 -1.06 11.48 -5.15
CA SER A 29 -0.55 11.90 -6.45
C SER A 29 0.04 10.73 -7.24
N GLU A 30 -0.55 10.49 -8.41
CA GLU A 30 -0.03 9.53 -9.40
C GLU A 30 1.25 10.03 -10.08
N SER A 31 1.50 11.35 -10.09
CA SER A 31 2.66 11.93 -10.79
C SER A 31 4.01 11.49 -10.20
N LEU A 32 4.03 10.97 -8.97
CA LEU A 32 5.22 10.43 -8.31
C LEU A 32 5.55 9.00 -8.74
N LEU A 33 4.61 8.34 -9.41
CA LEU A 33 4.63 6.90 -9.67
C LEU A 33 4.73 6.58 -11.16
N ARG A 34 5.26 5.39 -11.44
CA ARG A 34 5.04 4.62 -12.65
C ARG A 34 4.19 3.43 -12.25
N VAL A 35 3.08 3.24 -12.93
CA VAL A 35 2.09 2.19 -12.66
C VAL A 35 1.96 1.40 -13.95
N GLY A 36 2.06 0.06 -13.86
CA GLY A 36 1.76 -0.83 -14.98
C GLY A 36 0.31 -0.71 -15.45
N GLU A 37 0.02 -1.29 -16.60
CA GLU A 37 -1.35 -1.40 -17.10
C GLU A 37 -2.12 -2.45 -16.29
N PHE A 38 -3.43 -2.23 -16.10
CA PHE A 38 -4.34 -3.15 -15.43
C PHE A 38 -5.78 -2.84 -15.85
N GLU A 39 -6.67 -3.83 -15.78
CA GLU A 39 -8.04 -3.72 -16.34
C GLU A 39 -9.00 -2.87 -15.48
N GLY A 40 -8.64 -2.59 -14.23
CA GLY A 40 -9.34 -1.62 -13.36
C GLY A 40 -10.48 -2.19 -12.51
N ASP A 41 -10.96 -3.40 -12.82
CA ASP A 41 -12.03 -4.06 -12.05
C ASP A 41 -11.46 -4.79 -10.82
N CYS A 42 -11.38 -4.09 -9.69
CA CYS A 42 -10.99 -4.70 -8.41
C CYS A 42 -11.82 -4.14 -7.24
N GLN A 43 -11.81 -4.86 -6.11
CA GLN A 43 -12.49 -4.43 -4.87
C GLN A 43 -11.51 -3.91 -3.82
N LEU A 44 -10.23 -4.20 -4.01
CA LEU A 44 -9.16 -3.94 -3.05
C LEU A 44 -7.83 -3.80 -3.76
N VAL A 45 -6.96 -2.97 -3.19
CA VAL A 45 -5.56 -2.83 -3.58
C VAL A 45 -4.70 -3.31 -2.42
N VAL A 46 -3.83 -4.30 -2.66
CA VAL A 46 -2.94 -4.89 -1.64
C VAL A 46 -1.50 -4.46 -1.89
N SER A 47 -0.79 -4.03 -0.84
CA SER A 47 0.63 -3.71 -0.95
C SER A 47 1.48 -4.99 -0.98
N ALA A 48 2.35 -5.14 -1.98
CA ALA A 48 3.28 -6.26 -2.09
C ALA A 48 4.73 -5.87 -1.69
N GLY A 49 4.88 -5.03 -0.66
CA GLY A 49 6.18 -4.64 -0.11
C GLY A 49 6.30 -3.18 0.28
N SER A 50 7.38 -2.84 0.99
CA SER A 50 7.54 -1.53 1.66
C SER A 50 7.57 -0.31 0.72
N ARG A 51 7.86 -0.52 -0.57
CA ARG A 51 7.88 0.54 -1.59
C ARG A 51 6.51 0.78 -2.23
N THR A 52 5.51 -0.03 -1.91
CA THR A 52 4.18 0.01 -2.55
C THR A 52 3.12 0.72 -1.69
N TYR A 53 3.44 1.08 -0.44
CA TYR A 53 2.53 1.73 0.51
C TYR A 53 1.85 3.00 -0.03
N TYR A 54 2.64 3.95 -0.54
CA TYR A 54 2.06 5.16 -1.12
C TYR A 54 1.26 4.88 -2.39
N ALA A 55 1.76 3.98 -3.25
CA ALA A 55 1.08 3.61 -4.48
C ALA A 55 -0.28 2.95 -4.20
N ASN A 56 -0.35 2.08 -3.20
CA ASN A 56 -1.59 1.47 -2.74
C ASN A 56 -2.63 2.55 -2.41
N LYS A 57 -2.26 3.50 -1.56
CA LYS A 57 -3.10 4.64 -1.18
C LYS A 57 -3.57 5.49 -2.35
N VAL A 58 -2.71 5.72 -3.34
CA VAL A 58 -3.04 6.50 -4.53
C VAL A 58 -4.01 5.73 -5.44
N LEU A 59 -3.73 4.46 -5.71
CA LEU A 59 -4.55 3.62 -6.58
C LEU A 59 -5.90 3.29 -5.96
N ALA A 60 -5.94 2.97 -4.67
CA ALA A 60 -7.20 2.73 -3.94
C ALA A 60 -8.11 3.97 -4.00
N ALA A 61 -7.54 5.17 -3.79
CA ALA A 61 -8.28 6.42 -3.90
C ALA A 61 -8.75 6.71 -5.34
N LYS A 62 -7.90 6.45 -6.34
CA LYS A 62 -8.24 6.62 -7.77
C LYS A 62 -9.40 5.72 -8.20
N LEU A 63 -9.37 4.46 -7.75
CA LEU A 63 -10.36 3.44 -8.12
C LEU A 63 -11.61 3.47 -7.24
N GLY A 64 -11.59 4.19 -6.11
CA GLY A 64 -12.69 4.21 -5.15
C GLY A 64 -12.84 2.89 -4.37
N VAL A 65 -11.75 2.16 -4.16
CA VAL A 65 -11.73 0.82 -3.56
C VAL A 65 -10.94 0.81 -2.24
N ARG A 66 -10.99 -0.31 -1.50
CA ARG A 66 -10.31 -0.42 -0.21
C ARG A 66 -8.81 -0.61 -0.35
N SER A 67 -8.07 0.00 0.56
CA SER A 67 -6.61 -0.08 0.69
C SER A 67 -6.21 -1.10 1.75
N VAL A 68 -5.35 -2.06 1.39
CA VAL A 68 -4.85 -3.10 2.29
C VAL A 68 -3.32 -3.08 2.32
N ALA A 69 -2.74 -2.78 3.47
CA ALA A 69 -1.29 -2.89 3.67
C ALA A 69 -0.93 -4.22 4.34
N VAL A 70 0.12 -4.86 3.83
CA VAL A 70 0.76 -6.04 4.43
C VAL A 70 2.09 -5.58 5.01
N LEU A 71 2.40 -6.02 6.24
CA LEU A 71 3.47 -5.52 7.10
C LEU A 71 3.19 -4.11 7.67
N ALA A 72 3.94 -3.73 8.71
CA ALA A 72 3.85 -2.40 9.26
C ALA A 72 4.29 -1.35 8.21
N PRO A 73 3.47 -0.32 7.93
CA PRO A 73 3.80 0.71 6.94
C PRO A 73 4.79 1.74 7.49
N ARG A 74 5.99 1.28 7.87
CA ARG A 74 7.02 2.12 8.49
C ARG A 74 7.39 3.30 7.57
N GLY A 75 7.38 4.51 8.13
CA GLY A 75 7.63 5.75 7.39
C GLY A 75 6.41 6.31 6.62
N TYR A 76 5.28 5.62 6.63
CA TYR A 76 4.01 6.10 6.11
C TYR A 76 2.95 6.11 7.23
N ARG A 77 1.85 6.81 7.00
CA ARG A 77 0.68 6.82 7.87
C ARG A 77 -0.01 5.45 7.85
N TRP A 78 -0.63 5.13 8.98
CA TRP A 78 -1.31 3.85 9.25
C TRP A 78 -2.81 3.89 8.90
N ASP A 79 -3.23 4.84 8.06
CA ASP A 79 -4.62 5.09 7.65
C ASP A 79 -5.00 4.30 6.38
N TYR A 80 -4.83 2.98 6.47
CA TYR A 80 -5.37 2.02 5.50
C TYR A 80 -6.72 1.49 6.00
N ASP A 81 -7.53 0.96 5.08
CA ASP A 81 -8.79 0.30 5.44
C ASP A 81 -8.56 -1.04 6.16
N CYS A 82 -7.44 -1.70 5.86
CA CYS A 82 -6.97 -2.90 6.56
C CYS A 82 -5.44 -2.96 6.61
N LEU A 83 -4.92 -3.42 7.74
CA LEU A 83 -3.49 -3.62 7.99
C LEU A 83 -3.27 -5.07 8.42
N VAL A 84 -2.66 -5.88 7.57
CA VAL A 84 -2.29 -7.26 7.90
C VAL A 84 -0.84 -7.26 8.37
N ILE A 85 -0.63 -7.39 9.68
CA ILE A 85 0.68 -7.19 10.31
C ILE A 85 1.09 -8.46 11.06
N PRO A 86 2.26 -9.06 10.77
CA PRO A 86 2.75 -10.17 11.57
C PRO A 86 2.94 -9.79 13.03
N GLU A 87 2.66 -10.70 13.96
CA GLU A 87 2.74 -10.46 15.41
C GLU A 87 4.12 -9.94 15.87
N TYR A 88 5.19 -10.33 15.16
CA TYR A 88 6.56 -9.89 15.45
C TYR A 88 6.88 -8.46 14.95
N ASP A 89 6.02 -7.81 14.16
CA ASP A 89 6.27 -6.50 13.54
C ASP A 89 5.67 -5.32 14.33
N SER A 90 5.57 -5.47 15.67
CA SER A 90 5.16 -4.45 16.64
C SER A 90 3.97 -3.60 16.17
N ALA A 91 2.82 -4.26 15.96
CA ALA A 91 1.62 -3.60 15.46
C ALA A 91 1.06 -2.55 16.44
N LYS A 92 0.52 -1.45 15.91
CA LYS A 92 -0.27 -0.50 16.71
C LYS A 92 -1.66 -1.07 16.99
N PRO A 93 -2.25 -0.85 18.19
CA PRO A 93 -3.57 -1.34 18.53
C PRO A 93 -4.67 -0.48 17.86
N LEU A 94 -4.81 -0.61 16.54
CA LEU A 94 -5.81 0.08 15.74
C LEU A 94 -6.91 -0.90 15.31
N PRO A 95 -8.18 -0.47 15.19
CA PRO A 95 -9.30 -1.37 14.86
C PRO A 95 -9.18 -2.03 13.48
N GLN A 96 -8.48 -1.39 12.53
CA GLN A 96 -8.23 -1.94 11.19
C GLN A 96 -7.02 -2.89 11.12
N VAL A 97 -6.33 -3.14 12.23
CA VAL A 97 -5.16 -4.04 12.27
C VAL A 97 -5.62 -5.47 12.53
N VAL A 98 -5.24 -6.35 11.61
CA VAL A 98 -5.36 -7.80 11.71
C VAL A 98 -3.97 -8.38 11.90
N THR A 99 -3.72 -8.98 13.06
CA THR A 99 -2.44 -9.63 13.34
C THR A 99 -2.39 -11.04 12.78
N THR A 100 -1.23 -11.45 12.26
CA THR A 100 -1.01 -12.81 11.75
C THR A 100 0.21 -13.46 12.40
N PRO A 101 0.20 -14.80 12.62
CA PRO A 101 1.37 -15.49 13.18
C PRO A 101 2.51 -15.64 12.16
N VAL A 102 2.22 -15.43 10.87
CA VAL A 102 3.15 -15.61 9.75
C VAL A 102 3.14 -14.41 8.82
N ASN A 103 4.23 -14.24 8.07
CA ASN A 103 4.29 -13.27 6.98
C ASN A 103 3.49 -13.77 5.77
N LEU A 104 2.92 -12.83 5.01
CA LEU A 104 2.31 -13.11 3.72
C LEU A 104 3.26 -12.64 2.62
N SER A 105 3.64 -13.58 1.76
CA SER A 105 4.45 -13.31 0.57
C SER A 105 3.83 -13.99 -0.62
N TYR A 106 3.90 -13.32 -1.76
CA TYR A 106 3.62 -13.93 -3.05
C TYR A 106 4.93 -14.46 -3.63
N LEU A 107 4.89 -15.67 -4.20
CA LEU A 107 5.99 -16.30 -4.91
C LEU A 107 5.49 -16.58 -6.34
N ASP A 108 6.17 -16.00 -7.33
CA ASP A 108 6.01 -16.34 -8.75
C ASP A 108 6.78 -17.63 -9.09
#